data_AF-A0A9P6UWW2-F1
#
_entry.id   AF-A0A9P6UWW2-F1
#
_cell.length_a   1.000
_cell.length_b   1.000
_cell.length_c   1.000
_cell.angle_alpha   90.00
_cell.angle_beta   90.00
_cell.angle_gamma   90.00
#
_symmetry.space_group_name_H-M   'P 1'
#
loop_
_entity.id
_entity.type
_entity.pdbx_description
1 polymer ?
#
loop_
_entity_poly.entity_id
_entity_poly.type
_entity_poly.pdbx_seq_one_letter_code
_entity_poly.pdbx_strand_id
1 'polypeptide(L)'
;MVTTGALLHGNAAQHLAFNEEEHPLALQLGGSDPAELARCAKLAAAANYDEINLNCGCPSERVQRGAFGACLMAEPELVADCVRAMCDAVSIPVTVKHRIGINDRTDYAFVRDFIGTVANAGCRTFIVHARNAILGGLSPKENRTIPPLRYDYVHRLKCDFPELEIILNGGIQTIEQMAEQLAHVDGVMLGRQAYHQPWLLASVDQHFYHAATPLAQRAEIETAFIAYAAQELERGTYLGAMTPCNSITNCYTIFCATARPKQTAQALAPSASSAANCVLIWPLAFRF
;
A
#
# COMPACT_ATOMS: atom_id res chain seq x y z
N MET A 1 0.93 3.72 4.85
CA MET A 1 2.17 3.53 5.61
C MET A 1 2.09 4.40 6.85
N VAL A 2 2.28 3.79 8.01
CA VAL A 2 2.24 4.44 9.32
C VAL A 2 3.63 4.34 9.93
N THR A 3 4.18 5.45 10.44
CA THR A 3 5.53 5.43 11.04
C THR A 3 5.50 4.89 12.45
N THR A 4 6.58 4.24 12.93
CA THR A 4 6.67 3.74 14.32
C THR A 4 6.34 4.83 15.33
N GLY A 5 6.93 6.02 15.18
CA GLY A 5 6.66 7.16 16.06
C GLY A 5 5.20 7.61 16.11
N ALA A 6 4.41 7.39 15.04
CA ALA A 6 2.99 7.75 15.04
C ALA A 6 2.16 6.78 15.91
N LEU A 7 2.56 5.50 15.96
CA LEU A 7 1.92 4.50 16.82
C LEU A 7 2.43 4.58 18.27
N LEU A 8 3.72 4.83 18.47
CA LEU A 8 4.31 4.82 19.81
C LEU A 8 4.10 6.11 20.59
N HIS A 9 3.96 7.24 19.89
CA HIS A 9 3.89 8.56 20.52
C HIS A 9 2.68 9.39 20.06
N GLY A 10 1.97 8.93 19.03
CA GLY A 10 0.74 9.57 18.54
C GLY A 10 -0.52 8.86 19.01
N ASN A 11 -1.62 9.09 18.29
CA ASN A 11 -2.89 8.41 18.56
C ASN A 11 -2.95 7.07 17.84
N ALA A 12 -2.42 6.02 18.47
CA ALA A 12 -2.39 4.68 17.90
C ALA A 12 -3.79 4.17 17.50
N ALA A 13 -4.81 4.41 18.33
CA ALA A 13 -6.17 3.97 18.07
C ALA A 13 -6.72 4.57 16.76
N GLN A 14 -6.46 5.85 16.52
CA GLN A 14 -6.85 6.50 15.27
C GLN A 14 -6.07 5.95 14.06
N HIS A 15 -4.78 5.69 14.23
CA HIS A 15 -3.92 5.18 13.15
C HIS A 15 -4.16 3.70 12.79
N LEU A 16 -4.78 2.94 13.70
CA LEU A 16 -5.06 1.51 13.55
C LEU A 16 -6.54 1.22 13.32
N ALA A 17 -7.39 2.23 13.21
CA ALA A 17 -8.82 2.06 12.97
C ALA A 17 -9.10 1.64 11.51
N PHE A 18 -9.95 0.62 11.35
CA PHE A 18 -10.49 0.13 10.07
C PHE A 18 -11.87 -0.51 10.31
N ASN A 19 -12.61 -0.82 9.23
CA ASN A 19 -13.86 -1.59 9.29
C ASN A 19 -13.62 -3.07 9.01
N GLU A 20 -14.42 -3.95 9.61
CA GLU A 20 -14.29 -5.42 9.48
C GLU A 20 -14.34 -5.88 8.01
N GLU A 21 -15.07 -5.18 7.14
CA GLU A 21 -15.16 -5.49 5.71
C GLU A 21 -13.87 -5.20 4.92
N GLU A 22 -12.87 -4.57 5.53
CA GLU A 22 -11.56 -4.31 4.91
C GLU A 22 -10.65 -5.55 4.92
N HIS A 23 -11.02 -6.61 5.65
CA HIS A 23 -10.26 -7.86 5.66
C HIS A 23 -10.29 -8.57 4.29
N PRO A 24 -9.16 -9.13 3.84
CA PRO A 24 -7.85 -9.16 4.51
C PRO A 24 -7.06 -7.85 4.40
N LEU A 25 -6.45 -7.42 5.51
CA LEU A 25 -5.80 -6.11 5.66
C LEU A 25 -4.39 -6.20 6.27
N ALA A 26 -3.43 -5.53 5.63
CA ALA A 26 -2.05 -5.44 6.09
C ALA A 26 -1.72 -4.05 6.67
N LEU A 27 -0.95 -3.98 7.77
CA LEU A 27 -0.34 -2.75 8.25
C LEU A 27 1.15 -2.66 7.86
N GLN A 28 1.42 -1.78 6.91
CA GLN A 28 2.73 -1.29 6.49
C GLN A 28 3.28 -0.22 7.45
N LEU A 29 4.35 -0.61 8.13
CA LEU A 29 5.14 0.22 9.03
C LEU A 29 6.29 0.92 8.30
N GLY A 30 6.63 2.12 8.77
CA GLY A 30 7.84 2.85 8.42
C GLY A 30 8.69 3.11 9.66
N GLY A 31 9.88 2.52 9.71
CA GLY A 31 10.84 2.66 10.80
C GLY A 31 12.08 1.82 10.53
N SER A 32 13.07 1.93 11.41
CA SER A 32 14.35 1.22 11.29
C SER A 32 14.95 0.81 12.63
N ASP A 33 14.26 1.06 13.75
CA ASP A 33 14.62 0.51 15.05
C ASP A 33 13.88 -0.83 15.27
N PRO A 34 14.60 -1.95 15.47
CA PRO A 34 13.99 -3.26 15.65
C PRO A 34 13.03 -3.34 16.85
N ALA A 35 13.35 -2.68 17.97
CA ALA A 35 12.54 -2.73 19.17
C ALA A 35 11.25 -1.92 19.03
N GLU A 36 11.30 -0.75 18.38
CA GLU A 36 10.13 0.04 18.04
C GLU A 36 9.21 -0.69 17.06
N LEU A 37 9.78 -1.31 16.02
CA LEU A 37 9.02 -2.08 15.03
C LEU A 37 8.35 -3.30 15.67
N ALA A 38 9.04 -4.04 16.53
CA ALA A 38 8.45 -5.15 17.29
C ALA A 38 7.28 -4.71 18.18
N ARG A 39 7.37 -3.54 18.83
CA ARG A 39 6.26 -2.97 19.60
C ARG A 39 5.08 -2.57 18.72
N CYS A 40 5.35 -1.94 17.58
CA CYS A 40 4.31 -1.56 16.62
C CYS A 40 3.62 -2.78 15.98
N ALA A 41 4.38 -3.84 15.69
CA ALA A 41 3.86 -5.12 15.25
C ALA A 41 2.85 -5.69 16.25
N LYS A 42 3.17 -5.70 17.55
CA LYS A 42 2.24 -6.12 18.61
C LYS A 42 0.97 -5.28 18.66
N LEU A 43 1.09 -3.96 18.48
CA LEU A 43 -0.08 -3.07 18.42
C LEU A 43 -0.97 -3.40 17.22
N ALA A 44 -0.38 -3.68 16.05
CA ALA A 44 -1.10 -4.06 14.85
C ALA A 44 -1.83 -5.41 15.03
N ALA A 45 -1.14 -6.42 15.55
CA ALA A 45 -1.73 -7.73 15.81
C ALA A 45 -2.87 -7.64 16.85
N ALA A 46 -2.71 -6.83 17.90
CA ALA A 46 -3.76 -6.59 18.89
C ALA A 46 -4.96 -5.82 18.31
N ALA A 47 -4.77 -5.07 17.24
CA ALA A 47 -5.82 -4.41 16.46
C ALA A 47 -6.41 -5.31 15.36
N ASN A 48 -6.08 -6.61 15.34
CA ASN A 48 -6.58 -7.62 14.40
C ASN A 48 -6.14 -7.45 12.93
N TYR A 49 -5.03 -6.78 12.63
CA TYR A 49 -4.47 -6.84 11.27
C TYR A 49 -4.05 -8.28 10.90
N ASP A 50 -4.24 -8.67 9.63
CA ASP A 50 -3.88 -10.00 9.13
C ASP A 50 -2.38 -10.12 8.80
N GLU A 51 -1.71 -9.00 8.57
CA GLU A 51 -0.34 -8.95 8.09
C GLU A 51 0.35 -7.65 8.55
N ILE A 52 1.66 -7.73 8.83
CA ILE A 52 2.51 -6.55 8.98
C ILE A 52 3.48 -6.48 7.81
N ASN A 53 3.59 -5.31 7.19
CA ASN A 53 4.51 -5.07 6.08
C ASN A 53 5.58 -4.04 6.46
N LEU A 54 6.85 -4.26 6.10
CA LEU A 54 7.90 -3.26 6.29
C LEU A 54 8.13 -2.48 5.00
N ASN A 55 8.06 -1.14 5.09
CA ASN A 55 8.37 -0.28 3.95
C ASN A 55 9.88 -0.12 3.76
N CYS A 56 10.39 -0.76 2.71
CA CYS A 56 11.76 -0.60 2.20
C CYS A 56 11.77 0.01 0.78
N GLY A 57 10.73 0.78 0.40
CA GLY A 57 10.50 1.17 -1.00
C GLY A 57 10.17 2.64 -1.25
N CYS A 58 9.85 3.43 -0.21
CA CYS A 58 9.53 4.84 -0.37
C CYS A 58 10.79 5.70 -0.57
N PRO A 59 10.91 6.45 -1.68
CA PRO A 59 12.09 7.27 -1.97
C PRO A 59 12.00 8.71 -1.42
N SER A 60 10.92 9.10 -0.72
CA SER A 60 10.71 10.51 -0.35
C SER A 60 11.75 11.02 0.66
N GLU A 61 12.16 12.28 0.54
CA GLU A 61 13.14 12.90 1.45
C GLU A 61 12.75 12.84 2.93
N ARG A 62 11.46 13.05 3.25
CA ARG A 62 10.96 12.96 4.64
C ARG A 62 11.24 11.58 5.26
N VAL A 63 11.12 10.54 4.45
CA VAL A 63 11.32 9.14 4.84
C VAL A 63 12.81 8.83 4.97
N GLN A 64 13.64 9.35 4.05
CA GLN A 64 15.10 9.25 4.17
C GLN A 64 15.64 9.94 5.42
N ARG A 65 15.14 11.13 5.78
CA ARG A 65 15.53 11.81 7.03
C ARG A 65 15.14 11.05 8.29
N GLY A 66 14.09 10.23 8.21
CA GLY A 66 13.71 9.32 9.29
C GLY A 66 14.49 8.00 9.28
N ALA A 67 15.44 7.81 8.35
CA ALA A 67 16.21 6.59 8.16
C ALA A 67 15.35 5.33 7.90
N PHE A 68 14.26 5.46 7.13
CA PHE A 68 13.46 4.30 6.69
C PHE A 68 13.08 4.40 5.19
N GLY A 69 12.40 3.39 4.65
CA GLY A 69 12.00 3.36 3.25
C GLY A 69 13.11 2.87 2.31
N ALA A 70 13.20 3.44 1.10
CA ALA A 70 14.09 2.91 0.07
C ALA A 70 15.59 2.97 0.44
N CYS A 71 16.00 3.88 1.33
CA CYS A 71 17.39 3.92 1.80
C CYS A 71 17.80 2.64 2.55
N LEU A 72 16.85 1.94 3.19
CA LEU A 72 17.11 0.68 3.89
C LEU A 72 17.58 -0.45 2.96
N MET A 73 17.35 -0.34 1.65
CA MET A 73 17.93 -1.29 0.70
C MET A 73 19.46 -1.30 0.71
N ALA A 74 20.11 -0.22 1.18
CA ALA A 74 21.56 -0.18 1.36
C ALA A 74 22.03 -0.90 2.63
N GLU A 75 21.10 -1.26 3.54
CA GLU A 75 21.38 -1.81 4.87
C GLU A 75 20.59 -3.11 5.10
N PRO A 76 20.83 -4.17 4.30
CA PRO A 76 20.04 -5.41 4.35
C PRO A 76 20.09 -6.10 5.73
N GLU A 77 21.21 -6.02 6.44
CA GLU A 77 21.34 -6.59 7.79
C GLU A 77 20.45 -5.86 8.81
N LEU A 78 20.34 -4.53 8.71
CA LEU A 78 19.42 -3.77 9.56
C LEU A 78 17.96 -4.15 9.28
N VAL A 79 17.61 -4.32 8.00
CA VAL A 79 16.27 -4.80 7.61
C VAL A 79 16.02 -6.20 8.15
N ALA A 80 17.01 -7.09 8.08
CA ALA A 80 16.93 -8.44 8.65
C ALA A 80 16.71 -8.40 10.17
N ASP A 81 17.42 -7.55 10.91
CA ASP A 81 17.22 -7.38 12.36
C ASP A 81 15.83 -6.86 12.69
N CYS A 82 15.33 -5.88 11.91
CA CYS A 82 13.98 -5.35 12.03
C CYS A 82 12.91 -6.43 11.78
N VAL A 83 13.06 -7.19 10.69
CA VAL A 83 12.15 -8.28 10.32
C VAL A 83 12.15 -9.35 11.40
N ARG A 84 13.33 -9.80 11.86
CA ARG A 84 13.44 -10.81 12.91
C ARG A 84 12.72 -10.37 14.19
N ALA A 85 12.97 -9.14 14.63
CA ALA A 85 12.33 -8.60 15.83
C ALA A 85 10.79 -8.51 15.70
N MET A 86 10.26 -8.20 14.52
CA MET A 86 8.82 -8.23 14.27
C MET A 86 8.28 -9.67 14.24
N CYS A 87 8.95 -10.59 13.54
CA CYS A 87 8.57 -12.00 13.48
C CYS A 87 8.54 -12.65 14.88
N ASP A 88 9.52 -12.34 15.74
CA ASP A 88 9.59 -12.84 17.11
C ASP A 88 8.47 -12.26 18.00
N ALA A 89 7.90 -11.12 17.60
CA ALA A 89 6.94 -10.36 18.39
C ALA A 89 5.48 -10.75 18.14
N VAL A 90 5.16 -11.35 16.99
CA VAL A 90 3.78 -11.66 16.55
C VAL A 90 3.69 -12.99 15.81
N SER A 91 2.48 -13.55 15.71
CA SER A 91 2.22 -14.77 14.94
C SER A 91 1.70 -14.52 13.52
N ILE A 92 1.23 -13.30 13.22
CA ILE A 92 0.77 -12.93 11.87
C ILE A 92 1.97 -12.72 10.93
N PRO A 93 1.81 -12.94 9.61
CA PRO A 93 2.89 -12.76 8.65
C PRO A 93 3.55 -11.38 8.69
N VAL A 94 4.89 -11.38 8.64
CA VAL A 94 5.71 -10.18 8.45
C VAL A 94 6.31 -10.23 7.04
N THR A 95 6.03 -9.19 6.26
CA THR A 95 6.37 -9.12 4.84
C THR A 95 7.17 -7.86 4.53
N VAL A 96 7.84 -7.80 3.37
CA VAL A 96 8.66 -6.64 3.00
C VAL A 96 8.24 -6.10 1.64
N LYS A 97 7.97 -4.79 1.56
CA LYS A 97 7.75 -4.10 0.29
C LYS A 97 8.96 -3.24 -0.06
N HIS A 98 9.62 -3.55 -1.18
CA HIS A 98 10.84 -2.88 -1.60
C HIS A 98 10.84 -2.54 -3.10
N ARG A 99 11.99 -2.10 -3.60
CA ARG A 99 12.28 -1.83 -5.02
C ARG A 99 13.37 -2.76 -5.53
N ILE A 100 13.68 -2.72 -6.82
CA ILE A 100 14.75 -3.54 -7.41
C ILE A 100 16.16 -2.94 -7.29
N GLY A 101 16.28 -1.72 -6.73
CA GLY A 101 17.55 -1.02 -6.65
C GLY A 101 17.40 0.40 -6.12
N ILE A 102 18.52 1.03 -5.80
CA ILE A 102 18.62 2.44 -5.41
C ILE A 102 19.62 3.18 -6.27
N ASN A 103 19.31 4.44 -6.62
CA ASN A 103 20.11 5.29 -7.49
C ASN A 103 20.52 4.53 -8.78
N ASP A 104 21.83 4.49 -9.06
CA ASP A 104 22.47 3.86 -10.20
C ASP A 104 22.77 2.36 -10.00
N ARG A 105 22.50 1.79 -8.81
CA ARG A 105 22.63 0.36 -8.55
C ARG A 105 21.53 -0.41 -9.28
N THR A 106 21.85 -0.81 -10.50
CA THR A 106 20.94 -1.48 -11.42
C THR A 106 21.29 -2.96 -11.61
N ASP A 107 22.32 -3.44 -10.91
CA ASP A 107 22.72 -4.83 -10.95
C ASP A 107 21.70 -5.73 -10.25
N TYR A 108 21.42 -6.88 -10.85
CA TYR A 108 20.49 -7.86 -10.27
C TYR A 108 20.98 -8.44 -8.94
N ALA A 109 22.31 -8.56 -8.76
CA ALA A 109 22.92 -9.09 -7.55
C ALA A 109 22.49 -8.28 -6.31
N PHE A 110 22.42 -6.95 -6.41
CA PHE A 110 21.96 -6.08 -5.34
C PHE A 110 20.60 -6.49 -4.76
N VAL A 111 19.57 -6.68 -5.61
CA VAL A 111 18.23 -7.05 -5.12
C VAL A 111 18.15 -8.52 -4.70
N ARG A 112 18.87 -9.41 -5.38
CA ARG A 112 18.96 -10.84 -5.02
C ARG A 112 19.56 -11.00 -3.62
N ASP A 113 20.68 -10.34 -3.36
CA ASP A 113 21.39 -10.46 -2.08
C ASP A 113 20.59 -9.80 -0.96
N PHE A 114 19.91 -8.67 -1.22
CA PHE A 114 18.96 -8.07 -0.28
C PHE A 114 17.84 -9.04 0.12
N ILE A 115 17.19 -9.70 -0.85
CA ILE A 115 16.13 -10.67 -0.57
C ILE A 115 16.69 -11.86 0.22
N GLY A 116 17.84 -12.39 -0.18
CA GLY A 116 18.48 -13.51 0.53
C GLY A 116 18.75 -13.22 2.00
N THR A 117 19.35 -12.05 2.31
CA THR A 117 19.60 -11.63 3.70
C THR A 117 18.30 -11.49 4.50
N VAL A 118 17.29 -10.85 3.94
CA VAL A 118 16.02 -10.59 4.65
C VAL A 118 15.17 -11.86 4.79
N ALA A 119 15.23 -12.78 3.81
CA ALA A 119 14.55 -14.08 3.88
C ALA A 119 15.12 -14.95 5.02
N ASN A 120 16.44 -14.91 5.23
CA ASN A 120 17.09 -15.60 6.35
C ASN A 120 16.65 -15.09 7.73
N ALA A 121 16.07 -13.88 7.80
CA ALA A 121 15.47 -13.33 9.02
C ALA A 121 14.02 -13.79 9.28
N GLY A 122 13.44 -14.57 8.36
CA GLY A 122 12.10 -15.15 8.50
C GLY A 122 11.03 -14.55 7.59
N CYS A 123 11.34 -13.51 6.81
CA CYS A 123 10.39 -12.98 5.82
C CYS A 123 10.19 -13.98 4.67
N ARG A 124 8.93 -14.30 4.37
CA ARG A 124 8.56 -15.22 3.28
C ARG A 124 7.89 -14.55 2.09
N THR A 125 7.37 -13.33 2.27
CA THR A 125 6.67 -12.59 1.22
C THR A 125 7.37 -11.29 0.89
N PHE A 126 7.68 -11.10 -0.39
CA PHE A 126 8.33 -9.91 -0.91
C PHE A 126 7.48 -9.24 -1.99
N ILE A 127 7.09 -8.00 -1.73
CA ILE A 127 6.37 -7.17 -2.69
C ILE A 127 7.39 -6.27 -3.40
N VAL A 128 7.64 -6.58 -4.67
CA VAL A 128 8.74 -5.99 -5.45
C VAL A 128 8.21 -4.94 -6.40
N HIS A 129 8.46 -3.66 -6.12
CA HIS A 129 8.23 -2.62 -7.11
C HIS A 129 9.36 -2.65 -8.16
N ALA A 130 9.02 -3.00 -9.39
CA ALA A 130 9.95 -3.30 -10.48
C ALA A 130 10.70 -2.08 -11.07
N ARG A 131 10.92 -1.03 -10.27
CA ARG A 131 11.70 0.17 -10.61
C ARG A 131 12.67 0.50 -9.49
N ASN A 132 13.89 0.92 -9.85
CA ASN A 132 14.83 1.55 -8.91
C ASN A 132 14.20 2.77 -8.21
N ALA A 133 14.64 3.05 -6.99
CA ALA A 133 14.38 4.30 -6.29
C ALA A 133 15.56 5.25 -6.49
N ILE A 134 15.33 6.42 -7.08
CA ILE A 134 16.31 7.49 -7.11
C ILE A 134 16.09 8.35 -5.88
N LEU A 135 17.05 8.36 -4.96
CA LEU A 135 16.92 8.97 -3.64
C LEU A 135 17.16 10.49 -3.65
N GLY A 136 17.67 11.05 -4.75
CA GLY A 136 17.88 12.49 -4.89
C GLY A 136 17.40 13.01 -6.25
N GLY A 137 16.95 14.26 -6.28
CA GLY A 137 16.65 14.97 -7.54
C GLY A 137 15.34 14.59 -8.24
N LEU A 138 14.63 13.55 -7.78
CA LEU A 138 13.30 13.18 -8.30
C LEU A 138 12.23 13.21 -7.22
N SER A 139 11.08 13.78 -7.54
CA SER A 139 9.89 13.69 -6.70
C SER A 139 9.39 12.24 -6.57
N PRO A 140 8.57 11.91 -5.55
CA PRO A 140 7.94 10.58 -5.45
C PRO A 140 7.05 10.21 -6.66
N LYS A 141 6.52 11.20 -7.38
CA LYS A 141 5.76 10.97 -8.62
C LYS A 141 6.70 10.53 -9.75
N GLU A 142 7.78 11.27 -9.97
CA GLU A 142 8.79 10.97 -10.98
C GLU A 142 9.48 9.63 -10.73
N ASN A 143 9.73 9.29 -9.47
CA ASN A 143 10.26 7.99 -9.04
C ASN A 143 9.37 6.78 -9.40
N ARG A 144 8.13 7.01 -9.86
CA ARG A 144 7.19 5.98 -10.34
C ARG A 144 6.95 6.06 -11.85
N THR A 145 7.61 6.98 -12.56
CA THR A 145 7.44 7.19 -14.01
C THR A 145 8.76 7.24 -14.79
N ILE A 146 9.83 7.77 -14.21
CA ILE A 146 11.13 7.94 -14.89
C ILE A 146 11.98 6.65 -14.88
N PRO A 147 12.33 6.02 -13.74
CA PRO A 147 13.19 4.83 -13.78
C PRO A 147 12.46 3.67 -14.49
N PRO A 148 13.07 2.97 -15.45
CA PRO A 148 12.36 1.98 -16.26
C PRO A 148 11.84 0.81 -15.42
N LEU A 149 10.76 0.18 -15.89
CA LEU A 149 10.27 -1.08 -15.33
C LEU A 149 11.18 -2.23 -15.79
N ARG A 150 11.50 -3.13 -14.87
CA ARG A 150 12.26 -4.36 -15.13
C ARG A 150 11.54 -5.56 -14.50
N TYR A 151 10.49 -6.05 -15.17
CA TYR A 151 9.74 -7.22 -14.69
C TYR A 151 10.59 -8.51 -14.73
N ASP A 152 11.54 -8.58 -15.66
CA ASP A 152 12.51 -9.66 -15.79
C ASP A 152 13.30 -9.90 -14.49
N TYR A 153 13.57 -8.84 -13.72
CA TYR A 153 14.24 -8.98 -12.41
C TYR A 153 13.33 -9.68 -11.41
N VAL A 154 12.04 -9.34 -11.39
CA VAL A 154 11.07 -9.93 -10.47
C VAL A 154 10.79 -11.40 -10.84
N HIS A 155 10.69 -11.70 -12.13
CA HIS A 155 10.56 -13.08 -12.62
C HIS A 155 11.77 -13.92 -12.22
N ARG A 156 12.98 -13.37 -12.42
CA ARG A 156 14.21 -14.05 -12.03
C ARG A 156 14.30 -14.27 -10.51
N LEU A 157 13.86 -13.31 -9.69
CA LEU A 157 13.76 -13.49 -8.25
C LEU A 157 12.86 -14.67 -7.88
N LYS A 158 11.71 -14.83 -8.56
CA LYS A 158 10.84 -16.00 -8.31
C LYS A 158 11.51 -17.32 -8.71
N CYS A 159 12.30 -17.33 -9.78
CA CYS A 159 13.09 -18.51 -10.17
C CYS A 159 14.21 -18.84 -9.18
N ASP A 160 14.93 -17.82 -8.70
CA ASP A 160 16.08 -17.97 -7.80
C ASP A 160 15.62 -18.33 -6.36
N PHE A 161 14.40 -17.93 -5.97
CA PHE A 161 13.80 -18.19 -4.66
C PHE A 161 12.37 -18.79 -4.78
N PRO A 162 12.24 -20.03 -5.27
CA PRO A 162 10.93 -20.65 -5.53
C PRO A 162 10.07 -20.84 -4.27
N GLU A 163 10.69 -20.94 -3.10
CA GLU A 163 10.05 -21.09 -1.80
C GLU A 163 9.49 -19.79 -1.21
N LEU A 164 9.87 -18.63 -1.77
CA LEU A 164 9.37 -17.33 -1.35
C LEU A 164 8.15 -16.93 -2.20
N GLU A 165 7.24 -16.19 -1.59
CA GLU A 165 6.13 -15.55 -2.28
C GLU A 165 6.59 -14.19 -2.82
N ILE A 166 6.65 -14.06 -4.14
CA ILE A 166 7.11 -12.87 -4.85
C ILE A 166 5.91 -12.20 -5.52
N ILE A 167 5.60 -10.97 -5.08
CA ILE A 167 4.46 -10.20 -5.58
C ILE A 167 4.99 -9.03 -6.42
N LEU A 168 4.66 -9.02 -7.72
CA LEU A 168 5.10 -8.01 -8.66
C LEU A 168 4.29 -6.72 -8.53
N ASN A 169 4.96 -5.57 -8.48
CA ASN A 169 4.32 -4.26 -8.39
C ASN A 169 4.87 -3.25 -9.41
N GLY A 170 3.96 -2.45 -9.96
CA GLY A 170 4.25 -1.20 -10.67
C GLY A 170 4.00 -1.28 -12.16
N GLY A 171 3.19 -0.37 -12.71
CA GLY A 171 2.96 -0.25 -14.16
C GLY A 171 1.85 -1.14 -14.73
N ILE A 172 1.28 -2.04 -13.94
CA ILE A 172 0.11 -2.87 -14.33
C ILE A 172 -1.15 -2.00 -14.38
N GLN A 173 -1.89 -2.10 -15.49
CA GLN A 173 -3.06 -1.27 -15.80
C GLN A 173 -4.32 -2.08 -16.13
N THR A 174 -4.19 -3.33 -16.58
CA THR A 174 -5.34 -4.13 -17.05
C THR A 174 -5.36 -5.54 -16.46
N ILE A 175 -6.51 -6.22 -16.53
CA ILE A 175 -6.68 -7.61 -16.09
C ILE A 175 -5.78 -8.56 -16.89
N GLU A 176 -5.62 -8.31 -18.19
CA GLU A 176 -4.78 -9.11 -19.08
C GLU A 176 -3.31 -9.01 -18.68
N GLN A 177 -2.85 -7.81 -18.33
CA GLN A 177 -1.49 -7.61 -17.81
C GLN A 177 -1.30 -8.28 -16.45
N MET A 178 -2.33 -8.30 -15.59
CA MET A 178 -2.27 -9.06 -14.34
C MET A 178 -2.08 -10.55 -14.64
N ALA A 179 -2.94 -11.13 -15.50
CA ALA A 179 -2.89 -12.54 -15.89
C ALA A 179 -1.55 -12.92 -16.54
N GLU A 180 -0.99 -12.05 -17.39
CA GLU A 180 0.33 -12.24 -17.99
C GLU A 180 1.43 -12.36 -16.91
N GLN A 181 1.44 -11.46 -15.93
CA GLN A 181 2.46 -11.51 -14.87
C GLN A 181 2.26 -12.69 -13.91
N LEU A 182 1.02 -13.09 -13.64
CA LEU A 182 0.70 -14.24 -12.78
C LEU A 182 1.14 -15.59 -13.36
N ALA A 183 1.51 -15.65 -14.65
CA ALA A 183 2.19 -16.81 -15.22
C ALA A 183 3.65 -16.96 -14.73
N HIS A 184 4.22 -15.93 -14.09
CA HIS A 184 5.63 -15.86 -13.72
C HIS A 184 5.89 -15.62 -12.22
N VAL A 185 4.90 -15.13 -11.47
CA VAL A 185 5.02 -14.74 -10.06
C VAL A 185 3.76 -15.13 -9.28
N ASP A 186 3.85 -15.15 -7.95
CA ASP A 186 2.75 -15.60 -7.07
C ASP A 186 1.65 -14.55 -6.89
N GLY A 187 1.91 -13.30 -7.25
CA GLY A 187 0.95 -12.23 -7.06
C GLY A 187 1.28 -10.96 -7.80
N VAL A 188 0.27 -10.09 -7.90
CA VAL A 188 0.42 -8.75 -8.44
C VAL A 188 -0.18 -7.72 -7.50
N MET A 189 0.48 -6.57 -7.39
CA MET A 189 -0.01 -5.46 -6.58
C MET A 189 -0.32 -4.24 -7.43
N LEU A 190 -1.55 -3.74 -7.30
CA LEU A 190 -2.03 -2.55 -7.97
C LEU A 190 -2.00 -1.35 -7.01
N GLY A 191 -1.47 -0.22 -7.47
CA GLY A 191 -1.45 1.04 -6.71
C GLY A 191 -2.29 2.12 -7.38
N ARG A 192 -1.65 2.95 -8.20
CA ARG A 192 -2.31 4.07 -8.90
C ARG A 192 -3.51 3.63 -9.73
N GLN A 193 -3.46 2.46 -10.34
CA GLN A 193 -4.55 2.00 -11.20
C GLN A 193 -5.82 1.68 -10.40
N ALA A 194 -5.68 0.97 -9.28
CA ALA A 194 -6.79 0.74 -8.33
C ALA A 194 -7.42 2.06 -7.89
N TYR A 195 -6.61 3.10 -7.67
CA TYR A 195 -7.12 4.42 -7.34
C TYR A 195 -7.78 5.14 -8.51
N HIS A 196 -7.15 5.20 -9.69
CA HIS A 196 -7.68 5.97 -10.82
C HIS A 196 -8.87 5.30 -11.51
N GLN A 197 -8.92 3.97 -11.48
CA GLN A 197 -9.93 3.14 -12.13
C GLN A 197 -10.38 2.02 -11.17
N PRO A 198 -11.03 2.34 -10.04
CA PRO A 198 -11.42 1.35 -9.03
C PRO A 198 -12.37 0.28 -9.58
N TRP A 199 -13.15 0.60 -10.63
CA TRP A 199 -14.04 -0.37 -11.28
C TRP A 199 -13.29 -1.55 -11.94
N LEU A 200 -12.00 -1.41 -12.23
CA LEU A 200 -11.15 -2.53 -12.65
C LEU A 200 -11.20 -3.68 -11.64
N LEU A 201 -11.30 -3.34 -10.35
CA LEU A 201 -11.25 -4.31 -9.26
C LEU A 201 -12.55 -5.11 -9.14
N ALA A 202 -13.68 -4.56 -9.60
CA ALA A 202 -14.98 -5.22 -9.50
C ALA A 202 -14.96 -6.61 -10.17
N SER A 203 -14.19 -6.77 -11.26
CA SER A 203 -14.10 -8.03 -12.00
C SER A 203 -12.99 -8.97 -11.54
N VAL A 204 -12.13 -8.57 -10.59
CA VAL A 204 -10.98 -9.37 -10.15
C VAL A 204 -11.43 -10.71 -9.54
N ASP A 205 -12.45 -10.68 -8.68
CA ASP A 205 -12.95 -11.88 -8.00
C ASP A 205 -13.46 -12.95 -8.97
N GLN A 206 -14.14 -12.53 -10.03
CA GLN A 206 -14.62 -13.45 -11.06
C GLN A 206 -13.47 -14.00 -11.92
N HIS A 207 -12.50 -13.15 -12.29
CA HIS A 207 -11.41 -13.55 -13.18
C HIS A 207 -10.40 -14.47 -12.51
N PHE A 208 -10.09 -14.23 -11.24
CA PHE A 208 -8.96 -14.90 -10.60
C PHE A 208 -9.32 -15.74 -9.37
N TYR A 209 -10.44 -15.44 -8.69
CA TYR A 209 -10.92 -16.24 -7.55
C TYR A 209 -12.16 -17.09 -7.88
N HIS A 210 -12.57 -17.10 -9.15
CA HIS A 210 -13.74 -17.83 -9.66
C HIS A 210 -15.02 -17.60 -8.84
N ALA A 211 -15.18 -16.40 -8.29
CA ALA A 211 -16.36 -16.06 -7.52
C ALA A 211 -17.62 -16.15 -8.39
N ALA A 212 -18.64 -16.85 -7.89
CA ALA A 212 -19.93 -16.98 -8.56
C ALA A 212 -20.83 -15.75 -8.37
N THR A 213 -20.44 -14.82 -7.50
CA THR A 213 -21.19 -13.60 -7.22
C THR A 213 -21.25 -12.72 -8.47
N PRO A 214 -22.46 -12.30 -8.90
CA PRO A 214 -22.59 -11.34 -9.99
C PRO A 214 -21.87 -10.03 -9.68
N LEU A 215 -21.36 -9.35 -10.71
CA LEU A 215 -20.78 -8.03 -10.53
C LEU A 215 -21.87 -7.08 -10.01
N ALA A 216 -21.57 -6.39 -8.92
CA ALA A 216 -22.44 -5.33 -8.41
C ALA A 216 -22.67 -4.28 -9.49
N GLN A 217 -23.86 -3.69 -9.52
CA GLN A 217 -24.12 -2.56 -10.38
C GLN A 217 -23.49 -1.30 -9.79
N ARG A 218 -23.04 -0.38 -10.63
CA ARG A 218 -22.46 0.90 -10.17
C ARG A 218 -23.40 1.65 -9.21
N ALA A 219 -24.69 1.66 -9.51
CA ALA A 219 -25.70 2.31 -8.69
C ALA A 219 -25.81 1.71 -7.26
N GLU A 220 -25.59 0.40 -7.13
CA GLU A 220 -25.63 -0.28 -5.83
C GLU A 220 -24.42 0.13 -4.98
N ILE A 221 -23.23 0.18 -5.58
CA ILE A 221 -22.00 0.64 -4.93
C ILE A 221 -22.09 2.12 -4.54
N GLU A 222 -22.65 2.96 -5.42
CA GLU A 222 -22.89 4.38 -5.13
C GLU A 222 -23.84 4.54 -3.92
N THR A 223 -24.92 3.76 -3.88
CA THR A 223 -25.88 3.79 -2.77
C THR A 223 -25.23 3.35 -1.45
N ALA A 224 -24.45 2.27 -1.48
CA ALA A 224 -23.71 1.79 -0.31
C ALA A 224 -22.69 2.84 0.18
N PHE A 225 -21.98 3.50 -0.74
CA PHE A 225 -21.03 4.55 -0.40
C PHE A 225 -21.71 5.77 0.23
N ILE A 226 -22.90 6.17 -0.25
CA ILE A 226 -23.68 7.26 0.36
C ILE A 226 -24.07 6.92 1.80
N ALA A 227 -24.51 5.68 2.05
CA ALA A 227 -24.85 5.22 3.40
C ALA A 227 -23.62 5.23 4.33
N TYR A 228 -22.47 4.74 3.84
CA TYR A 228 -21.20 4.80 4.56
C TYR A 228 -20.80 6.25 4.88
N ALA A 229 -20.83 7.14 3.89
CA ALA A 229 -20.44 8.53 4.07
C ALA A 229 -21.34 9.27 5.07
N ALA A 230 -22.63 8.94 5.13
CA ALA A 230 -23.54 9.50 6.13
C ALA A 230 -23.15 9.09 7.56
N GLN A 231 -22.84 7.80 7.78
CA GLN A 231 -22.43 7.29 9.09
C GLN A 231 -21.11 7.92 9.55
N GLU A 232 -20.15 8.07 8.64
CA GLU A 232 -18.86 8.68 8.93
C GLU A 232 -18.97 10.19 9.22
N LEU A 233 -19.87 10.90 8.53
CA LEU A 233 -20.18 12.30 8.85
C LEU A 233 -20.75 12.44 10.26
N GLU A 234 -21.62 11.53 10.71
CA GLU A 234 -22.13 11.51 12.09
C GLU A 234 -21.03 11.28 13.13
N ARG A 235 -19.97 10.54 12.75
CA ARG A 235 -18.76 10.33 13.57
C ARG A 235 -17.78 11.50 13.52
N GLY A 236 -18.07 12.53 12.72
CA GLY A 236 -17.23 13.73 12.57
C GLY A 236 -16.12 13.61 11.51
N THR A 237 -16.13 12.55 10.70
CA THR A 237 -15.19 12.38 9.60
C THR A 237 -15.46 13.42 8.50
N TYR A 238 -14.41 14.10 8.07
CA TYR A 238 -14.51 15.10 7.00
C TYR A 238 -14.78 14.42 5.65
N LEU A 239 -15.80 14.87 4.92
CA LEU A 239 -16.22 14.26 3.64
C LEU A 239 -15.09 14.16 2.61
N GLY A 240 -14.22 15.18 2.53
CA GLY A 240 -13.08 15.15 1.60
C GLY A 240 -12.04 14.08 1.92
N ALA A 241 -12.04 13.52 3.14
CA ALA A 241 -11.21 12.36 3.49
C ALA A 241 -11.79 11.04 2.94
N MET A 242 -13.10 10.98 2.72
CA MET A 242 -13.81 9.80 2.18
C MET A 242 -13.88 9.77 0.65
N THR A 243 -13.74 10.93 0.01
CA THR A 243 -13.73 11.04 -1.45
C THR A 243 -12.36 11.46 -2.00
N PRO A 244 -11.27 10.76 -1.64
CA PRO A 244 -9.97 11.12 -2.18
C PRO A 244 -9.93 10.85 -3.69
N CYS A 245 -10.79 9.98 -4.23
CA CYS A 245 -10.76 9.58 -5.63
C CYS A 245 -11.61 10.49 -6.54
N ASN A 246 -10.98 11.03 -7.59
CA ASN A 246 -11.66 11.82 -8.64
C ASN A 246 -12.82 11.07 -9.31
N SER A 247 -12.84 9.73 -9.31
CA SER A 247 -13.94 8.95 -9.89
C SER A 247 -15.19 8.93 -9.01
N ILE A 248 -15.03 8.95 -7.68
CA ILE A 248 -16.15 9.15 -6.75
C ILE A 248 -16.65 10.60 -6.84
N THR A 249 -15.82 11.55 -7.27
CA THR A 249 -16.26 12.92 -7.51
C THR A 249 -17.30 13.04 -8.63
N ASN A 250 -17.37 12.07 -9.57
CA ASN A 250 -18.52 12.00 -10.50
C ASN A 250 -19.83 11.63 -9.79
N CYS A 251 -19.78 10.86 -8.69
CA CYS A 251 -20.92 10.57 -7.82
C CYS A 251 -21.30 11.77 -6.94
N TYR A 252 -20.35 12.67 -6.65
CA TYR A 252 -20.58 13.91 -5.90
C TYR A 252 -21.62 14.83 -6.58
N THR A 253 -21.72 14.79 -7.90
CA THR A 253 -22.74 15.51 -8.67
C THR A 253 -24.17 15.06 -8.31
N ILE A 254 -24.33 13.81 -7.85
CA ILE A 254 -25.63 13.24 -7.44
C ILE A 254 -25.97 13.66 -6.00
N PHE A 255 -24.99 13.73 -5.09
CA PHE A 255 -25.22 14.13 -3.69
C PHE A 255 -25.67 15.59 -3.55
N CYS A 256 -25.12 16.50 -4.36
CA CYS A 256 -25.56 17.90 -4.40
C CYS A 256 -26.91 18.11 -5.12
N ALA A 257 -27.37 17.14 -5.91
CA ALA A 257 -28.64 17.25 -6.65
C ALA A 257 -29.85 16.77 -5.82
N THR A 258 -29.65 15.88 -4.85
CA THR A 258 -30.72 15.29 -4.03
C THR A 258 -30.88 15.96 -2.65
N ALA A 259 -29.84 16.66 -2.16
CA ALA A 259 -29.94 17.51 -0.98
C ALA A 259 -30.35 18.95 -1.37
N ARG A 260 -31.66 19.26 -1.24
CA ARG A 260 -32.33 20.57 -1.33
C ARG A 260 -31.49 21.76 -1.87
N PRO A 261 -31.82 22.32 -3.05
CA PRO A 261 -31.14 23.49 -3.58
C PRO A 261 -31.64 24.74 -2.87
N LYS A 262 -30.78 25.33 -2.01
CA LYS A 262 -30.71 26.74 -1.55
C LYS A 262 -30.22 26.78 -0.10
N GLN A 263 -28.90 26.76 0.14
CA GLN A 263 -28.24 27.56 1.19
C GLN A 263 -26.72 27.35 1.33
N THR A 264 -26.09 26.37 0.68
CA THR A 264 -24.66 26.04 0.93
C THR A 264 -23.68 26.46 -0.18
N ALA A 265 -24.04 27.43 -1.03
CA ALA A 265 -23.12 27.94 -2.07
C ALA A 265 -22.06 28.94 -1.56
N GLN A 266 -21.99 29.24 -0.26
CA GLN A 266 -21.18 30.37 0.25
C GLN A 266 -20.19 30.05 1.37
N ALA A 267 -20.03 28.80 1.81
CA ALA A 267 -19.26 28.49 3.01
C ALA A 267 -17.89 27.81 2.81
N LEU A 268 -17.42 27.53 1.58
CA LEU A 268 -16.16 26.81 1.40
C LEU A 268 -15.34 27.34 0.21
N ALA A 269 -14.89 28.58 0.33
CA ALA A 269 -13.63 28.98 -0.31
C ALA A 269 -12.48 28.32 0.48
N PRO A 270 -11.44 27.77 -0.17
CA PRO A 270 -10.34 27.12 0.53
C PRO A 270 -9.55 28.17 1.31
N SER A 271 -9.68 28.18 2.64
CA SER A 271 -8.72 28.87 3.49
C SER A 271 -7.44 28.03 3.52
N ALA A 272 -6.38 28.62 2.97
CA ALA A 272 -5.04 28.06 3.03
C ALA A 272 -4.57 28.04 4.50
N SER A 273 -4.64 26.88 5.15
CA SER A 273 -3.71 26.38 6.18
C SER A 273 -4.37 25.26 7.00
N SER A 274 -4.23 24.03 6.54
CA SER A 274 -3.97 22.91 7.45
C SER A 274 -3.36 21.78 6.65
N ALA A 275 -2.17 21.36 7.07
CA ALA A 275 -1.51 20.18 6.55
C ALA A 275 -2.26 18.94 7.07
N ALA A 276 -3.34 18.56 6.40
CA ALA A 276 -4.00 17.28 6.65
C ALA A 276 -3.23 16.18 5.90
N ASN A 277 -2.60 15.29 6.67
CA ASN A 277 -1.97 14.06 6.18
C ASN A 277 -3.03 13.19 5.49
N CYS A 278 -3.17 13.33 4.18
CA CYS A 278 -3.97 12.42 3.37
C CYS A 278 -3.02 11.38 2.76
N VAL A 279 -2.79 10.30 3.50
CA VAL A 279 -2.13 9.08 3.00
C VAL A 279 -2.88 7.92 3.63
N LEU A 280 -3.61 7.16 2.83
CA LEU A 280 -3.83 5.71 2.94
C LEU A 280 -4.75 5.30 1.78
N ILE A 281 -4.17 5.07 0.61
CA ILE A 281 -4.72 4.08 -0.31
C ILE A 281 -3.70 2.97 -0.26
N TRP A 282 -4.08 1.86 0.34
CA TRP A 282 -3.27 0.66 0.30
C TRP A 282 -3.19 0.22 -1.16
N PRO A 283 -2.00 -0.07 -1.69
CA PRO A 283 -1.96 -0.84 -2.91
C PRO A 283 -2.50 -2.25 -2.59
N LEU A 284 -3.54 -2.67 -3.29
CA LEU A 284 -4.11 -4.01 -3.14
C LEU A 284 -3.11 -5.01 -3.73
N ALA A 285 -2.59 -5.89 -2.87
CA ALA A 285 -1.81 -7.05 -3.28
C ALA A 285 -2.80 -8.19 -3.49
N PHE A 286 -2.84 -8.74 -4.68
CA PHE A 286 -3.58 -9.96 -4.97
C PHE A 286 -2.58 -11.12 -4.95
N ARG A 287 -2.85 -12.08 -4.06
CA ARG A 287 -2.07 -13.31 -3.85
C ARG A 287 -2.88 -14.44 -4.46
N PHE A 288 -2.27 -15.25 -5.32
CA PHE A 288 -2.97 -16.29 -6.08
C PHE A 288 -2.32 -17.65 -5.89
#